data_AF-A0A3D1ZAD4-F1
#
_entry.id   AF-A0A3D1ZAD4-F1
#
_cell.length_a   1.000
_cell.length_b   1.000
_cell.length_c   1.000
_cell.angle_alpha   90.00
_cell.angle_beta   90.00
_cell.angle_gamma   90.00
#
_symmetry.space_group_name_H-M   'P 1'
#
loop_
_entity.id
_entity.type
_entity.pdbx_description
1 polymer ?
#
loop_
_entity_poly.entity_id
_entity_poly.type
_entity_poly.pdbx_seq_one_letter_code
_entity_poly.pdbx_strand_id
1 'polypeptide(L)'
;ADRENNRIQVFSQDGDFISQWPSEMIGPAVVYIDKDDIAYVAEHNGGMFSILTMEGETIERWGGMEFRSCHGVSGDSEGSIYFVQPVEGQQGRKLVKYVRK
;
A
#
# COMPACT_ATOMS: atom_id res chain seq x y z
N ALA A 1 -7.27 5.45 -2.81
CA ALA A 1 -7.07 4.49 -3.90
C ALA A 1 -8.40 4.18 -4.58
N ASP A 2 -8.37 3.81 -5.85
CA ASP A 2 -9.56 3.46 -6.64
C ASP A 2 -9.57 1.94 -6.85
N ARG A 3 -10.01 1.24 -5.80
CA ARG A 3 -9.72 -0.19 -5.58
C ARG A 3 -10.20 -1.08 -6.72
N GLU A 4 -11.46 -0.95 -7.11
CA GLU A 4 -12.08 -1.82 -8.13
C GLU A 4 -11.59 -1.52 -9.55
N ASN A 5 -10.94 -0.37 -9.74
CA ASN A 5 -10.31 0.01 -11.00
C ASN A 5 -8.79 -0.25 -11.01
N ASN A 6 -8.25 -0.92 -9.96
CA ASN A 6 -6.85 -1.30 -9.87
C ASN A 6 -5.87 -0.14 -10.11
N ARG A 7 -6.16 1.06 -9.57
CA ARG A 7 -5.32 2.25 -9.76
C ARG A 7 -5.24 3.14 -8.54
N ILE A 8 -4.22 4.00 -8.53
CA ILE A 8 -4.09 5.15 -7.63
C ILE A 8 -4.20 6.41 -8.47
N GLN A 9 -4.97 7.38 -7.97
CA GLN A 9 -5.18 8.67 -8.61
C GLN A 9 -4.64 9.76 -7.66
N VAL A 10 -3.97 10.75 -8.23
CA VAL A 10 -3.36 11.87 -7.53
C VAL A 10 -4.14 13.13 -7.89
N PHE A 11 -4.51 13.89 -6.87
CA PHE A 11 -5.30 15.10 -7.00
C PHE A 11 -4.61 16.28 -6.31
N SER A 12 -4.87 17.50 -6.78
CA SER A 12 -4.54 18.72 -6.04
C SER A 12 -5.40 18.83 -4.77
N GLN A 13 -5.04 19.73 -3.86
CA GLN A 13 -5.86 20.01 -2.68
C GLN A 13 -7.23 20.63 -3.04
N ASP A 14 -7.32 21.27 -4.21
CA ASP A 14 -8.56 21.80 -4.77
C ASP A 14 -9.41 20.71 -5.46
N GLY A 15 -8.89 19.49 -5.58
CA GLY A 15 -9.58 18.34 -6.16
C GLY A 15 -9.34 18.14 -7.66
N ASP A 16 -8.42 18.89 -8.28
CA ASP A 16 -8.09 18.72 -9.69
C ASP A 16 -7.29 17.43 -9.90
N PHE A 17 -7.66 16.65 -10.93
CA PHE A 17 -6.89 15.47 -11.30
C PHE A 17 -5.51 15.87 -11.84
N ILE A 18 -4.45 15.36 -11.21
CA ILE A 18 -3.06 15.61 -11.62
C ILE A 18 -2.55 14.45 -12.47
N SER A 19 -2.63 13.24 -11.92
CA SER A 19 -2.11 12.04 -12.57
C SER A 19 -2.75 10.78 -12.00
N GLN A 20 -2.49 9.66 -12.67
CA GLN A 20 -2.76 8.33 -12.14
C GLN A 20 -1.48 7.51 -12.23
N TRP A 21 -1.23 6.69 -11.22
CA TRP A 21 -0.05 5.83 -11.23
C TRP A 21 -0.32 4.57 -12.05
N PRO A 22 0.60 4.20 -12.96
CA PRO A 22 0.53 2.92 -13.66
C PRO A 22 0.55 1.80 -12.63
N SER A 23 -0.33 0.81 -12.78
CA SER A 23 -0.60 -0.14 -11.72
C SER A 23 -0.74 -1.55 -12.25
N GLU A 24 0.22 -2.40 -11.87
CA GLU A 24 0.06 -3.86 -11.83
C GLU A 24 -0.58 -4.31 -10.51
N MET A 25 -1.02 -3.36 -9.68
CA MET A 25 -1.61 -3.65 -8.38
C MET A 25 -3.01 -4.20 -8.51
N ILE A 26 -3.37 -5.17 -7.68
CA ILE A 26 -4.70 -5.77 -7.68
C ILE A 26 -5.45 -5.37 -6.42
N GLY A 27 -6.42 -4.47 -6.57
CA GLY A 27 -7.21 -3.91 -5.48
C GLY A 27 -6.38 -3.10 -4.46
N PRO A 28 -5.65 -2.05 -4.87
CA PRO A 28 -4.97 -1.16 -3.92
C PRO A 28 -6.01 -0.57 -2.95
N ALA A 29 -5.82 -0.76 -1.65
CA ALA A 29 -6.81 -0.39 -0.63
C ALA A 29 -6.48 0.94 0.05
N VAL A 30 -5.35 0.98 0.77
CA VAL A 30 -4.90 2.14 1.52
C VAL A 30 -3.51 2.53 1.03
N VAL A 31 -3.28 3.83 0.90
CA VAL A 31 -1.99 4.43 0.57
C VAL A 31 -1.54 5.23 1.79
N TYR A 32 -0.34 4.96 2.26
CA TYR A 32 0.35 5.77 3.26
C TYR A 32 1.59 6.38 2.59
N ILE A 33 1.82 7.67 2.76
CA ILE A 33 3.01 8.36 2.24
C ILE A 33 3.81 8.81 3.44
N ASP A 34 5.10 8.47 3.47
CA ASP A 34 5.99 8.89 4.55
C ASP A 34 6.61 10.28 4.31
N LYS A 35 7.45 10.72 5.24
CA LYS A 35 8.10 12.05 5.21
C LYS A 35 9.16 12.20 4.10
N ASP A 36 9.54 11.12 3.44
CA ASP A 36 10.54 11.11 2.36
C ASP A 36 9.89 10.84 1.00
N ASP A 37 8.57 11.08 0.90
CA ASP A 37 7.77 10.93 -0.31
C ASP A 37 7.81 9.50 -0.86
N ILE A 38 7.83 8.50 0.03
CA ILE A 38 7.69 7.09 -0.34
C ILE A 38 6.27 6.62 -0.04
N ALA A 39 5.61 6.05 -1.04
CA ALA A 39 4.26 5.54 -0.93
C ALA A 39 4.24 4.04 -0.61
N TYR A 40 3.45 3.66 0.38
CA TYR A 40 3.24 2.31 0.86
C TYR A 40 1.78 1.91 0.65
N VAL A 41 1.56 0.77 0.00
CA VAL A 41 0.23 0.36 -0.46
C VAL A 41 -0.03 -1.09 -0.09
N ALA A 42 -1.18 -1.34 0.55
CA ALA A 42 -1.71 -2.69 0.71
C ALA A 42 -2.64 -3.02 -0.48
N GLU A 43 -2.33 -4.09 -1.22
CA GLU A 43 -3.11 -4.57 -2.36
C GLU A 43 -4.08 -5.67 -1.91
N HIS A 44 -5.27 -5.27 -1.50
CA HIS A 44 -6.26 -6.13 -0.88
C HIS A 44 -6.58 -7.39 -1.68
N ASN A 45 -6.78 -7.26 -2.99
CA ASN A 45 -7.23 -8.39 -3.81
C ASN A 45 -6.07 -9.27 -4.26
N GLY A 46 -4.89 -8.69 -4.48
CA GLY A 46 -3.66 -9.40 -4.83
C GLY A 46 -2.92 -10.03 -3.64
N GLY A 47 -3.17 -9.54 -2.41
CA GLY A 47 -2.41 -9.93 -1.23
C GLY A 47 -0.95 -9.44 -1.25
N MET A 48 -0.70 -8.37 -1.99
CA MET A 48 0.64 -7.79 -2.12
C MET A 48 0.78 -6.53 -1.27
N PHE A 49 2.02 -6.17 -0.98
CA PHE A 49 2.42 -4.93 -0.35
C PHE A 49 3.41 -4.25 -1.30
N SER A 50 3.09 -3.04 -1.71
CA SER A 50 3.88 -2.29 -2.70
C SER A 50 4.46 -1.04 -2.08
N ILE A 51 5.72 -0.78 -2.39
CA ILE A 51 6.44 0.46 -2.08
C ILE A 51 6.74 1.14 -3.41
N LEU A 52 6.37 2.41 -3.52
CA LEU A 52 6.36 3.16 -4.76
C LEU A 52 6.99 4.55 -4.56
N THR A 53 7.55 5.11 -5.63
CA THR A 53 7.85 6.55 -5.71
C THR A 53 6.58 7.37 -5.92
N MET A 54 6.66 8.70 -5.84
CA MET A 54 5.52 9.60 -6.12
C MET A 54 5.11 9.66 -7.59
N GLU A 55 5.96 9.16 -8.50
CA GLU A 55 5.65 8.95 -9.91
C GLU A 55 4.92 7.62 -10.15
N GLY A 56 4.78 6.79 -9.11
CA GLY A 56 4.14 5.47 -9.19
C GLY A 56 5.08 4.35 -9.65
N GLU A 57 6.40 4.58 -9.63
CA GLU A 57 7.38 3.54 -9.96
C GLU A 57 7.57 2.58 -8.77
N THR A 58 7.54 1.27 -9.02
CA THR A 58 7.71 0.27 -7.96
C THR A 58 9.16 0.22 -7.49
N ILE A 59 9.36 0.50 -6.20
CA ILE A 59 10.64 0.32 -5.50
C ILE A 59 10.77 -1.14 -5.04
N GLU A 60 9.74 -1.65 -4.37
CA GLU A 60 9.68 -3.03 -3.89
C GLU A 60 8.24 -3.51 -3.84
N ARG A 61 8.02 -4.81 -4.09
CA ARG A 61 6.72 -5.44 -3.98
C ARG A 61 6.88 -6.88 -3.50
N TRP A 62 6.15 -7.25 -2.46
CA TRP A 62 6.19 -8.60 -1.91
C TRP A 62 4.80 -9.03 -1.42
N GLY A 63 4.67 -10.31 -1.14
CA GLY A 63 3.43 -10.93 -0.67
C GLY A 63 2.98 -12.04 -1.60
N GLY A 64 1.68 -12.31 -1.59
CA GLY A 64 1.08 -13.44 -2.28
C GLY A 64 -0.39 -13.62 -1.92
N MET A 65 -1.06 -14.54 -2.62
CA MET A 65 -2.50 -14.79 -2.45
C MET A 65 -2.88 -15.19 -1.01
N GLU A 66 -1.94 -15.73 -0.24
CA GLU A 66 -2.08 -16.05 1.19
C GLU A 66 -2.36 -14.81 2.06
N PHE A 67 -1.94 -13.62 1.61
CA PHE A 67 -2.21 -12.35 2.30
C PHE A 67 -3.40 -11.59 1.69
N ARG A 68 -4.24 -12.25 0.89
CA ARG A 68 -5.46 -11.63 0.36
C ARG A 68 -6.33 -11.09 1.49
N SER A 69 -6.93 -9.94 1.24
CA SER A 69 -7.63 -9.12 2.23
C SER A 69 -6.70 -8.43 3.25
N CYS A 70 -5.43 -8.20 2.88
CA CYS A 70 -4.62 -7.15 3.49
C CYS A 70 -5.29 -5.79 3.25
N HIS A 71 -5.16 -4.84 4.17
CA HIS A 71 -5.96 -3.61 4.07
C HIS A 71 -5.31 -2.38 4.71
N GLY A 72 -4.64 -2.55 5.85
CA GLY A 72 -4.10 -1.44 6.62
C GLY A 72 -2.61 -1.22 6.35
N VAL A 73 -2.23 0.05 6.21
CA VAL A 73 -0.86 0.51 6.24
C VAL A 73 -0.78 1.85 6.98
N SER A 74 0.25 2.05 7.80
CA SER A 74 0.54 3.30 8.51
C SER A 74 2.02 3.41 8.87
N GLY A 75 2.50 4.60 9.24
CA GLY A 75 3.84 4.78 9.81
C GLY A 75 3.83 5.43 11.18
N ASP A 76 4.99 5.46 11.84
CA ASP A 76 5.23 6.21 13.09
C ASP A 76 6.24 7.36 12.91
N SER A 77 6.45 8.14 13.97
CA SER A 77 7.36 9.31 13.97
C SER A 77 8.83 8.96 13.72
N GLU A 78 9.21 7.71 14.00
CA GLU A 78 10.57 7.19 13.77
C GLU A 78 10.73 6.63 12.35
N GLY A 79 9.68 6.71 11.52
CA GLY A 79 9.69 6.25 10.14
C GLY A 79 9.52 4.74 9.98
N SER A 80 9.12 4.00 11.03
CA SER A 80 8.75 2.59 10.87
C SER A 80 7.39 2.47 10.20
N ILE A 81 7.20 1.40 9.43
CA ILE A 81 5.96 1.14 8.68
C ILE A 81 5.26 -0.07 9.26
N TYR A 82 3.94 -0.04 9.29
CA TYR A 82 3.08 -1.09 9.82
C TYR A 82 2.14 -1.56 8.72
N PHE A 83 2.12 -2.87 8.45
CA PHE A 83 1.14 -3.48 7.57
C PHE A 83 0.24 -4.45 8.34
N VAL A 84 -1.04 -4.45 8.00
CA VAL A 84 -1.97 -5.48 8.47
C VAL A 84 -1.89 -6.67 7.51
N GLN A 85 -1.37 -7.78 7.99
CA GLN A 85 -1.19 -9.01 7.22
C GLN A 85 -2.16 -10.10 7.71
N PRO A 86 -2.92 -10.75 6.83
CA PRO A 86 -3.57 -12.01 7.15
C PRO A 86 -2.55 -13.06 7.61
N VAL A 87 -3.00 -14.01 8.43
CA VAL A 87 -2.17 -15.13 8.86
C VAL A 87 -2.59 -16.36 8.06
N GLU A 88 -1.63 -16.96 7.36
CA GLU A 88 -1.88 -18.16 6.58
C GLU A 88 -2.47 -19.29 7.46
N GLY A 89 -3.54 -19.92 6.97
CA GLY A 89 -4.18 -21.05 7.65
C GLY A 89 -4.94 -20.70 8.94
N GLN A 90 -5.07 -19.42 9.32
CA GLN A 90 -5.76 -19.01 10.53
C GLN A 90 -6.82 -17.93 10.27
N GLN A 91 -7.89 -17.94 11.07
CA GLN A 91 -8.77 -16.78 11.16
C GLN A 91 -8.08 -15.70 11.98
N GLY A 92 -7.58 -14.66 11.33
CA GLY A 92 -6.98 -13.53 12.02
C GLY A 92 -6.10 -12.66 11.14
N ARG A 93 -5.66 -11.54 11.71
CA ARG A 93 -4.70 -10.63 11.10
C ARG A 93 -3.66 -10.25 12.16
N LYS A 94 -2.42 -10.07 11.72
CA LYS A 94 -1.33 -9.53 12.54
C LYS A 94 -0.96 -8.14 12.04
N LEU A 95 -0.48 -7.30 12.96
CA LEU A 95 0.21 -6.07 12.61
C LEU A 95 1.70 -6.39 12.53
N VAL A 96 2.31 -6.17 11.36
CA VAL A 96 3.74 -6.39 11.14
C VAL A 96 4.43 -5.03 11.06
N LYS A 97 5.38 -4.80 11.97
CA LYS A 97 6.22 -3.60 12.00
C LYS A 97 7.51 -3.84 11.21
N TYR A 98 7.76 -2.98 10.23
CA TYR A 98 9.00 -2.86 9.49
C TYR A 98 9.78 -1.68 10.05
N VAL A 99 10.91 -1.97 10.69
CA VAL A 99 11.72 -0.94 11.36
C VAL A 99 12.66 -0.31 10.34
N ARG A 100 12.58 1.01 10.22
CA ARG A 100 13.56 1.80 9.50
C ARG A 100 14.83 1.90 10.34
N LYS A 101 15.95 1.46 9.78
CA LYS A 101 17.27 1.50 10.44
C LYS A 101 18.05 2.73 10.01
#